data_AF-A0A955THH5-F1
#
_entry.id   AF-A0A955THH5-F1
#
_cell.length_a   1.000
_cell.length_b   1.000
_cell.length_c   1.000
_cell.angle_alpha   90.00
_cell.angle_beta   90.00
_cell.angle_gamma   90.00
#
_symmetry.space_group_name_H-M   'P 1'
#
loop_
_entity.id
_entity.type
_entity.pdbx_description
1 polymer ?
#
loop_
_entity_poly.entity_id
_entity_poly.type
_entity_poly.pdbx_seq_one_letter_code
_entity_poly.pdbx_strand_id
1 'polypeptide(L)'
;MNLAARTTRITPSPTLQLSATVKALVAQGQQVFDFTAGEPSLDSPEEAKEAAYQAIRSGFTKYTAVTGIDDLKEAIIEKFQRDQGLTYSRSQILV
;
A
#
# COMPACT_ATOMS: atom_id res chain seq x y z
N MET A 1 20.36 -6.66 25.61
CA MET A 1 19.05 -6.10 25.21
C MET A 1 18.14 -7.28 24.92
N ASN A 2 17.04 -7.45 25.65
CA ASN A 2 16.11 -8.58 25.46
C ASN A 2 14.89 -8.11 24.68
N LEU A 3 14.58 -8.80 23.58
CA LEU A 3 13.38 -8.54 22.79
C LEU A 3 12.14 -9.13 23.50
N ALA A 4 10.98 -8.54 23.24
CA ALA A 4 9.72 -9.07 23.76
C ALA A 4 9.43 -10.45 23.16
N ALA A 5 8.99 -11.42 23.97
CA ALA A 5 8.78 -12.81 23.55
C ALA A 5 7.86 -12.99 22.32
N ARG A 6 6.90 -12.08 22.10
CA ARG A 6 6.04 -12.15 20.90
C ARG A 6 6.81 -11.98 19.59
N THR A 7 7.92 -11.25 19.61
CA THR A 7 8.74 -10.94 18.42
C THR A 7 9.59 -12.13 17.98
N THR A 8 9.94 -13.05 18.90
CA THR A 8 10.73 -14.24 18.56
C THR A 8 9.95 -15.26 17.74
N ARG A 9 8.61 -15.12 17.66
CA ARG A 9 7.72 -15.97 16.86
C ARG A 9 7.55 -15.48 15.42
N ILE A 10 8.08 -14.30 15.07
CA ILE A 10 7.96 -13.74 13.72
C ILE A 10 9.11 -14.30 12.88
N THR A 11 8.78 -15.16 11.92
CA THR A 11 9.75 -15.67 10.95
C THR A 11 10.04 -14.62 9.89
N PRO A 12 11.30 -14.44 9.45
CA PRO A 12 11.62 -13.58 8.32
C PRO A 12 10.85 -13.96 7.05
N SER A 13 10.41 -12.97 6.27
CA SER A 13 9.71 -13.21 5.01
C SER A 13 10.67 -13.80 3.96
N PRO A 14 10.40 -15.01 3.42
CA PRO A 14 11.20 -15.58 2.34
C PRO A 14 11.18 -14.70 1.09
N THR A 15 10.03 -14.07 0.79
CA THR A 15 9.88 -13.16 -0.35
C THR A 15 10.82 -11.96 -0.24
N LEU A 16 10.89 -11.33 0.95
CA LEU A 16 11.77 -10.17 1.15
C LEU A 16 13.25 -10.53 1.03
N GLN A 17 13.64 -11.71 1.52
CA GLN A 17 15.03 -12.19 1.41
C GLN A 17 15.42 -12.44 -0.05
N LEU A 18 14.51 -13.03 -0.83
CA LEU A 18 14.75 -13.30 -2.24
C LEU A 18 14.80 -12.00 -3.06
N SER A 19 13.85 -11.07 -2.85
CA SER A 19 13.87 -9.77 -3.54
C SER A 19 15.13 -8.95 -3.19
N ALA A 20 15.63 -9.03 -1.95
CA ALA A 20 16.90 -8.40 -1.57
C ALA A 20 18.10 -9.03 -2.30
N THR A 21 18.10 -10.35 -2.47
CA THR A 21 19.14 -11.09 -3.21
C THR A 21 19.14 -10.70 -4.69
N VAL A 22 17.96 -10.64 -5.32
CA VAL A 22 17.80 -10.19 -6.72
C VAL A 22 18.34 -8.76 -6.90
N LYS A 23 17.94 -7.83 -6.03
CA LYS A 23 18.44 -6.44 -6.05
C LYS A 23 19.97 -6.39 -5.94
N ALA A 24 20.58 -7.22 -5.09
CA ALA A 24 22.04 -7.27 -4.94
C ALA A 24 22.74 -7.80 -6.20
N LEU A 25 22.21 -8.83 -6.85
CA LEU A 25 22.76 -9.39 -8.09
C LEU A 25 22.66 -8.39 -9.26
N VAL A 26 21.52 -7.69 -9.39
CA VAL A 26 21.34 -6.62 -10.37
C VAL A 26 22.34 -5.48 -10.13
N ALA A 27 22.54 -5.06 -8.86
CA ALA A 27 23.51 -4.02 -8.51
C ALA A 27 24.97 -4.42 -8.81
N GLN A 28 25.26 -5.72 -8.87
CA GLN A 28 26.56 -6.26 -9.31
C GLN A 28 26.70 -6.34 -10.85
N GLY A 29 25.70 -5.88 -11.60
CA GLY A 29 25.68 -5.91 -13.06
C GLY A 29 25.29 -7.27 -13.65
N GLN A 30 24.75 -8.19 -12.85
CA GLN A 30 24.28 -9.48 -13.36
C GLN A 30 22.90 -9.33 -14.01
N GLN A 31 22.69 -10.03 -15.13
CA GLN A 31 21.37 -10.13 -15.76
C GLN A 31 20.48 -11.07 -14.94
N VAL A 32 19.45 -10.53 -14.31
CA VAL A 32 18.49 -11.29 -13.49
C VAL A 32 17.07 -11.01 -13.99
N PHE A 33 16.31 -12.08 -14.23
CA PHE A 33 14.88 -11.99 -14.51
C PHE A 33 14.11 -12.17 -13.20
N ASP A 34 13.59 -11.07 -12.67
CA ASP A 34 12.89 -11.07 -11.39
C ASP A 34 11.42 -11.47 -11.58
N PHE A 35 11.04 -12.62 -11.02
CA PHE A 35 9.65 -13.10 -10.93
C PHE A 35 9.18 -13.22 -9.48
N THR A 36 9.83 -12.50 -8.56
CA THR A 36 9.66 -12.65 -7.11
C THR A 36 8.73 -11.59 -6.52
N ALA A 37 8.63 -10.43 -7.19
CA ALA A 37 7.78 -9.34 -6.78
C ALA A 37 6.31 -9.59 -7.16
N GLY A 38 5.39 -9.32 -6.23
CA GLY A 38 3.95 -9.34 -6.46
C GLY A 38 3.35 -7.97 -6.78
N GLU A 39 4.17 -6.93 -6.87
CA GLU A 39 3.72 -5.59 -7.26
C GLU A 39 3.66 -5.46 -8.79
N PRO A 40 2.62 -4.83 -9.36
CA PRO A 40 2.55 -4.59 -10.79
C PRO A 40 3.73 -3.73 -11.28
N SER A 41 4.21 -4.00 -12.49
CA SER A 41 5.24 -3.18 -13.16
C SER A 41 4.71 -1.86 -13.72
N LEU A 42 3.38 -1.68 -13.73
CA LEU A 42 2.73 -0.47 -14.21
C LEU A 42 2.89 0.64 -13.18
N ASP A 43 3.19 1.85 -13.65
CA ASP A 43 3.17 3.05 -12.82
C ASP A 43 1.73 3.36 -12.34
N SER A 44 1.62 4.17 -11.30
CA SER A 44 0.32 4.69 -10.85
C SER A 44 -0.36 5.50 -11.96
N PRO A 45 -1.70 5.43 -12.10
CA PRO A 45 -2.44 6.24 -13.07
C PRO A 45 -2.17 7.74 -12.89
N GLU A 46 -2.16 8.49 -14.00
CA GLU A 46 -1.81 9.92 -14.00
C GLU A 46 -2.78 10.75 -13.15
N GLU A 47 -4.05 10.38 -13.15
CA GLU A 47 -5.10 11.04 -12.36
C GLU A 47 -4.83 10.92 -10.85
N ALA A 48 -4.29 9.77 -10.41
CA ALA A 48 -3.93 9.56 -9.00
C ALA A 48 -2.70 10.38 -8.61
N LYS A 49 -1.70 10.47 -9.49
CA LYS A 49 -0.50 11.29 -9.28
C LYS A 49 -0.85 12.78 -9.20
N GLU A 50 -1.72 13.26 -10.10
CA GLU A 50 -2.16 14.66 -10.09
C GLU A 50 -2.99 14.99 -8.85
N ALA A 51 -3.91 14.11 -8.42
CA ALA A 51 -4.67 14.31 -7.19
C ALA A 51 -3.76 14.42 -5.95
N ALA A 52 -2.73 13.57 -5.86
CA ALA A 52 -1.73 13.65 -4.80
C ALA A 52 -0.94 14.97 -4.84
N TYR A 53 -0.52 15.41 -6.03
CA TYR A 53 0.17 16.69 -6.21
C TYR A 53 -0.70 17.87 -5.76
N GLN A 54 -1.98 17.89 -6.12
CA GLN A 54 -2.91 18.93 -5.70
C GLN A 54 -3.20 18.90 -4.19
N ALA A 55 -3.29 17.73 -3.59
CA ALA A 55 -3.44 17.59 -2.13
C ALA A 55 -2.23 18.22 -1.41
N ILE A 56 -1.01 17.96 -1.88
CA ILE A 56 0.21 18.59 -1.34
C ILE A 56 0.15 20.12 -1.51
N ARG A 57 -0.18 20.61 -2.71
CA ARG A 57 -0.23 22.05 -3.01
C ARG A 57 -1.29 22.83 -2.24
N SER A 58 -2.43 22.20 -1.97
CA SER A 58 -3.51 22.78 -1.17
C SER A 58 -3.23 22.73 0.33
N GLY A 59 -2.10 22.14 0.75
CA GLY A 59 -1.70 22.06 2.15
C GLY A 59 -2.38 20.92 2.92
N PHE A 60 -2.98 19.96 2.23
CA PHE A 60 -3.63 18.77 2.81
C PHE A 60 -2.58 17.79 3.37
N THR A 61 -1.96 18.19 4.48
CA THR A 61 -0.74 17.58 5.05
C THR A 61 -0.85 17.32 6.55
N LYS A 62 -2.02 17.60 7.14
CA LYS A 62 -2.30 17.45 8.56
C LYS A 62 -3.02 16.13 8.83
N TYR A 63 -3.13 15.78 10.10
CA TYR A 63 -3.84 14.58 10.52
C TYR A 63 -5.28 14.58 9.99
N THR A 64 -5.67 13.42 9.47
CA THR A 64 -7.06 13.08 9.19
C THR A 64 -7.67 12.39 10.41
N ALA A 65 -8.97 12.11 10.37
CA ALA A 65 -9.57 11.22 11.36
C ALA A 65 -8.88 9.85 11.36
N VAL A 66 -8.83 9.20 12.53
CA VAL A 66 -8.22 7.86 12.71
C VAL A 66 -8.84 6.82 11.79
N THR A 67 -10.10 7.00 11.41
CA THR A 67 -10.82 6.07 10.54
C THR A 67 -10.68 6.39 9.05
N GLY A 68 -9.97 7.47 8.68
CA GLY A 68 -9.87 8.00 7.32
C GLY A 68 -10.82 9.19 7.05
N ILE A 69 -10.61 9.88 5.93
CA ILE A 69 -11.43 11.02 5.49
C ILE A 69 -12.80 10.56 4.98
N ASP A 70 -13.84 11.37 5.20
CA ASP A 70 -15.21 10.99 4.86
C ASP A 70 -15.42 10.80 3.35
N ASP A 71 -14.83 11.67 2.51
CA ASP A 71 -14.93 11.58 1.05
C ASP A 71 -14.39 10.25 0.50
N LEU A 72 -13.29 9.74 1.07
CA LEU A 72 -12.72 8.45 0.68
C LEU A 72 -13.57 7.28 1.15
N LYS A 73 -14.16 7.37 2.35
CA LYS A 73 -15.07 6.33 2.84
C LYS A 73 -16.30 6.22 1.95
N GLU A 74 -16.88 7.35 1.54
CA GLU A 74 -18.03 7.34 0.61
C GLU A 74 -17.65 6.73 -0.75
N ALA A 75 -16.51 7.13 -1.32
CA ALA A 75 -16.03 6.54 -2.57
C ALA A 75 -15.84 5.01 -2.46
N ILE A 76 -15.36 4.52 -1.31
CA ILE A 76 -15.22 3.07 -1.03
C ILE A 76 -16.60 2.40 -0.92
N ILE A 77 -17.57 3.00 -0.20
CA ILE A 77 -18.93 2.47 -0.08
C ILE A 77 -19.59 2.37 -1.46
N GLU A 78 -19.53 3.44 -2.25
CA GLU A 78 -20.05 3.46 -3.62
C GLU A 78 -19.39 2.41 -4.51
N LYS A 79 -18.06 2.23 -4.38
CA LYS A 79 -17.33 1.20 -5.10
C LYS A 79 -17.83 -0.21 -4.73
N PHE A 80 -18.00 -0.51 -3.44
CA PHE A 80 -18.52 -1.79 -3.00
C PHE A 80 -19.95 -2.05 -3.49
N GLN A 81 -20.80 -1.02 -3.49
CA GLN A 81 -22.15 -1.13 -4.01
C GLN A 81 -22.16 -1.38 -5.52
N ARG A 82 -21.34 -0.64 -6.29
CA ARG A 82 -21.28 -0.76 -7.76
C ARG A 82 -20.69 -2.08 -8.20
N ASP A 83 -19.59 -2.50 -7.60
CA ASP A 83 -18.78 -3.60 -8.11
C ASP A 83 -19.15 -4.95 -7.45
N GLN A 84 -19.70 -4.93 -6.23
CA GLN A 84 -20.06 -6.13 -5.46
C GLN A 84 -21.52 -6.17 -4.99
N GLY A 85 -22.31 -5.11 -5.17
CA GLY A 85 -23.69 -5.03 -4.67
C GLY A 85 -23.78 -4.94 -3.14
N LEU A 86 -22.68 -4.58 -2.46
CA LEU A 86 -22.58 -4.55 -1.00
C LEU A 86 -22.80 -3.13 -0.49
N THR A 87 -23.76 -2.97 0.42
CA THR A 87 -24.02 -1.69 1.10
C THR A 87 -23.32 -1.67 2.45
N TYR A 88 -22.57 -0.59 2.70
CA TYR A 88 -21.89 -0.33 3.97
C TYR A 88 -22.25 1.06 4.48
N SER A 89 -22.18 1.23 5.81
CA SER A 89 -22.18 2.53 6.46
C SER A 89 -20.75 3.02 6.71
N ARG A 90 -20.56 4.33 6.89
CA ARG A 90 -19.23 4.93 7.17
C ARG A 90 -18.49 4.29 8.35
N SER A 91 -19.22 3.84 9.38
CA SER A 91 -18.62 3.21 10.56
C SER A 91 -18.08 1.81 10.31
N GLN A 92 -18.36 1.23 9.14
CA GLN A 92 -17.88 -0.09 8.71
C GLN A 92 -16.67 0.01 7.76
N ILE A 93 -16.18 1.22 7.49
CA ILE A 93 -14.99 1.47 6.65
C ILE A 93 -13.86 2.08 7.50
N LEU A 94 -12.68 1.48 7.41
CA LEU A 94 -11.44 1.93 8.01
C LEU A 94 -10.37 2.02 6.91
N VAL A 95 -9.71 3.18 6.79
CA VAL A 95 -8.60 3.43 5.86
C VAL A 95 -7.35 3.77 6.63
#